data_AF-A0A9Q4CTL2-F1
#
_entry.id   AF-A0A9Q4CTL2-F1
#
_cell.length_a   1.000
_cell.length_b   1.000
_cell.length_c   1.000
_cell.angle_alpha   90.00
_cell.angle_beta   90.00
_cell.angle_gamma   90.00
#
_symmetry.space_group_name_H-M   'P 1'
#
loop_
_entity.id
_entity.type
_entity.pdbx_description
1 polymer ?
#
loop_
_entity_poly.entity_id
_entity_poly.type
_entity_poly.pdbx_seq_one_letter_code
_entity_poly.pdbx_strand_id
1 'polypeptide(L)'
;MAYLPPNQVAHYAYDAGFRGNSLVTAVAIAGAESTFNTSAVNYNDTCLGLWQINKMHDEARPMALFSPNVNAKLAYSIADGGRNWYAWTTYTSGWYKKFWNVAENAAHSILPKVRMQQDHSSRSKTMVRAIKHHFGVLVNGSPFPSIVDRGVTYLLWTVLSKWNVPHKYLGNGKFSISGRTVQGLVHEGNTYLEWSTIPGIKVMKIDGAFTFTDSNTH
;
A
#
# COMPACT_ATOMS: atom_id res chain seq x y z
N MET A 1 23.90 16.72 2.89
CA MET A 1 22.56 16.32 2.40
C MET A 1 22.36 14.86 2.73
N ALA A 2 21.24 14.51 3.37
CA ALA A 2 20.94 13.14 3.76
C ALA A 2 19.70 12.65 3.00
N TYR A 3 19.93 11.91 1.91
CA TYR A 3 18.88 11.19 1.19
C TYR A 3 18.64 9.85 1.89
N LEU A 4 17.39 9.51 2.14
CA LEU A 4 17.03 8.21 2.66
C LEU A 4 16.63 7.26 1.53
N PRO A 5 16.97 5.97 1.63
CA PRO A 5 16.40 4.99 0.74
C PRO A 5 14.88 4.90 1.01
N PRO A 6 14.05 4.67 -0.03
CA PRO A 6 12.59 4.70 0.10
C PRO A 6 12.02 3.78 1.19
N ASN A 7 12.63 2.61 1.41
CA ASN A 7 12.24 1.69 2.48
C ASN A 7 12.45 2.31 3.88
N GLN A 8 13.49 3.10 4.10
CA GLN A 8 13.69 3.78 5.38
C GLN A 8 12.67 4.91 5.57
N VAL A 9 12.26 5.59 4.50
CA VAL A 9 11.13 6.54 4.54
C VAL A 9 9.82 5.83 4.88
N ALA A 10 9.58 4.65 4.29
CA ALA A 10 8.43 3.81 4.61
C ALA A 10 8.44 3.36 6.08
N HIS A 11 9.61 3.08 6.68
CA HIS A 11 9.71 2.76 8.11
C HIS A 11 9.24 3.93 8.97
N TYR A 12 9.72 5.15 8.69
CA TYR A 12 9.27 6.34 9.44
C TYR A 12 7.77 6.63 9.27
N ALA A 13 7.22 6.45 8.07
CA ALA A 13 5.79 6.58 7.83
C ALA A 13 4.98 5.49 8.56
N TYR A 14 5.48 4.25 8.59
CA TYR A 14 4.86 3.17 9.34
C TYR A 14 4.90 3.45 10.85
N ASP A 15 6.04 3.87 11.39
CA ASP A 15 6.16 4.21 12.82
C ASP A 15 5.27 5.40 13.22
N ALA A 16 4.98 6.32 12.29
CA ALA A 16 4.05 7.43 12.50
C ALA A 16 2.57 7.00 12.51
N GLY A 17 2.24 5.83 11.95
CA GLY A 17 0.88 5.27 11.97
C GLY A 17 0.26 4.98 10.60
N PHE A 18 0.92 5.34 9.49
CA PHE A 18 0.41 5.01 8.15
C PHE A 18 0.41 3.51 7.88
N ARG A 19 -0.68 2.98 7.30
CA ARG A 19 -0.85 1.55 6.98
C ARG A 19 -1.49 1.36 5.61
N GLY A 20 -1.32 0.17 5.01
CA GLY A 20 -1.92 -0.17 3.72
C GLY A 20 -1.68 0.90 2.65
N ASN A 21 -2.74 1.31 1.94
CA ASN A 21 -2.64 2.30 0.86
C ASN A 21 -2.16 3.69 1.36
N SER A 22 -2.48 4.07 2.59
CA SER A 22 -2.03 5.35 3.15
C SER A 22 -0.50 5.39 3.36
N LEU A 23 0.13 4.24 3.60
CA LEU A 23 1.59 4.12 3.68
C LEU A 23 2.25 4.32 2.30
N VAL A 24 1.68 3.72 1.26
CA VAL A 24 2.15 3.92 -0.13
C VAL A 24 2.01 5.39 -0.53
N THR A 25 0.84 6.01 -0.26
CA THR A 25 0.62 7.43 -0.54
C THR A 25 1.59 8.33 0.23
N ALA A 26 1.82 8.07 1.52
CA ALA A 26 2.78 8.84 2.32
C ALA A 26 4.19 8.81 1.72
N VAL A 27 4.68 7.63 1.33
CA VAL A 27 6.02 7.49 0.74
C VAL A 27 6.08 8.14 -0.63
N ALA A 28 5.03 8.00 -1.45
CA ALA A 28 4.96 8.63 -2.77
C ALA A 28 4.98 10.17 -2.67
N ILE A 29 4.26 10.75 -1.72
CA ILE A 29 4.30 12.20 -1.43
C ILE A 29 5.69 12.61 -0.96
N ALA A 30 6.34 11.89 -0.05
CA ALA A 30 7.71 12.22 0.38
C ALA A 30 8.70 12.25 -0.80
N GLY A 31 8.58 11.30 -1.73
CA GLY A 31 9.38 11.28 -2.95
C GLY A 31 9.10 12.49 -3.84
N ALA A 32 7.83 12.85 -4.00
CA ALA A 32 7.40 13.99 -4.79
C ALA A 32 7.84 15.35 -4.24
N GLU A 33 7.77 15.49 -2.91
CA GLU A 33 8.05 16.74 -2.20
C GLU A 33 9.55 17.00 -2.05
N SER A 34 10.34 15.97 -1.77
CA SER A 34 11.74 16.14 -1.38
C SER A 34 12.72 15.25 -2.12
N THR A 35 12.25 14.33 -2.98
CA THR A 35 13.07 13.23 -3.51
C THR A 35 13.73 12.44 -2.38
N PHE A 36 13.02 12.27 -1.26
CA PHE A 36 13.49 11.59 -0.05
C PHE A 36 14.68 12.25 0.66
N ASN A 37 14.90 13.56 0.46
CA ASN A 37 15.93 14.34 1.15
C ASN A 37 15.43 14.85 2.51
N THR A 38 16.03 14.40 3.61
CA THR A 38 15.63 14.81 4.97
C THR A 38 16.01 16.24 5.28
N SER A 39 16.93 16.83 4.52
CA SER A 39 17.36 18.22 4.66
C SER A 39 16.70 19.13 3.60
N ALA A 40 15.65 18.67 2.92
CA ALA A 40 14.96 19.48 1.93
C ALA A 40 14.31 20.72 2.56
N VAL A 41 14.46 21.84 1.87
CA VAL A 41 13.84 23.12 2.20
C VAL A 41 13.26 23.66 0.89
N ASN A 42 12.01 24.12 0.91
CA ASN A 42 11.42 24.76 -0.26
C ASN A 42 12.08 26.12 -0.54
N TYR A 43 11.84 26.67 -1.74
CA TYR A 43 12.43 27.95 -2.18
C TYR A 43 12.18 29.14 -1.23
N ASN A 44 11.08 29.10 -0.46
CA ASN A 44 10.70 30.17 0.47
C ASN A 44 11.12 29.90 1.93
N ASP A 45 11.89 28.86 2.23
CA ASP A 45 12.33 28.48 3.58
C ASP A 45 11.19 28.34 4.61
N THR A 46 10.05 27.82 4.16
CA THR A 46 8.85 27.60 4.99
C THR A 46 8.52 26.13 5.19
N CYS A 47 8.81 25.26 4.21
CA CYS A 47 8.50 23.84 4.26
C CYS A 47 9.77 23.01 4.37
N LEU A 48 9.78 22.07 5.33
CA LEU A 48 11.00 21.38 5.76
C LEU A 48 10.84 19.86 5.70
N GLY A 49 11.94 19.19 5.35
CA GLY A 49 12.10 17.74 5.46
C GLY A 49 11.33 16.94 4.40
N LEU A 50 11.17 15.65 4.70
CA LEU A 50 10.71 14.62 3.76
C LEU A 50 9.33 14.93 3.15
N TRP A 51 8.37 15.33 3.98
CA TRP A 51 6.99 15.63 3.58
C TRP A 51 6.72 17.13 3.41
N GLN A 52 7.78 17.95 3.38
CA GLN A 52 7.69 19.40 3.20
C GLN A 52 6.66 20.04 4.13
N ILE A 53 6.81 19.79 5.43
CA ILE A 53 5.90 20.29 6.46
C ILE A 53 6.21 21.77 6.73
N ASN A 54 5.17 22.60 6.73
CA ASN A 54 5.32 24.02 7.04
C ASN A 54 5.76 24.22 8.49
N LYS A 55 6.77 25.06 8.71
CA LYS A 55 7.33 25.39 10.03
C LYS A 55 6.32 25.93 11.04
N MET A 56 5.18 26.47 10.59
CA MET A 56 4.08 26.92 11.46
C MET A 56 3.43 25.75 12.25
N HIS A 57 3.65 24.50 11.86
CA HIS A 57 3.19 23.34 12.62
C HIS A 57 4.07 23.00 13.84
N ASP A 58 5.27 23.57 13.96
CA ASP A 58 6.14 23.48 15.13
C ASP A 58 6.96 24.76 15.28
N GLU A 59 6.29 25.90 15.47
CA GLU A 59 6.92 27.23 15.54
C GLU A 59 7.98 27.32 16.64
N ALA A 60 7.79 26.57 17.74
CA ALA A 60 8.73 26.54 18.84
C ALA A 60 10.04 25.82 18.48
N ARG A 61 10.00 24.84 17.57
CA ARG A 61 11.16 24.01 17.19
C ARG A 61 11.16 23.61 15.71
N PRO A 62 11.19 24.56 14.77
CA PRO A 62 11.06 24.27 13.35
C PRO A 62 12.19 23.36 12.82
N MET A 63 13.38 23.43 13.40
CA MET A 63 14.52 22.56 13.06
C MET A 63 14.25 21.08 13.37
N ALA A 64 13.31 20.76 14.27
CA ALA A 64 12.93 19.38 14.54
C ALA A 64 12.26 18.71 13.32
N LEU A 65 11.73 19.50 12.37
CA LEU A 65 11.13 18.99 11.13
C LEU A 65 12.14 18.33 10.18
N PHE A 66 13.45 18.56 10.36
CA PHE A 66 14.47 17.79 9.64
C PHE A 66 14.65 16.36 10.19
N SER A 67 14.13 16.08 11.40
CA SER A 67 14.07 14.72 11.93
C SER A 67 12.99 13.91 11.20
N PRO A 68 13.32 12.81 10.52
CA PRO A 68 12.34 12.01 9.78
C PRO A 68 11.16 11.53 10.64
N ASN A 69 11.42 11.19 11.90
CA ASN A 69 10.37 10.72 12.82
C ASN A 69 9.36 11.82 13.17
N VAL A 70 9.86 13.04 13.46
CA VAL A 70 9.01 14.19 13.78
C VAL A 70 8.22 14.62 12.55
N ASN A 71 8.90 14.70 11.39
CA ASN A 71 8.30 15.07 10.12
C ASN A 71 7.17 14.08 9.73
N ALA A 72 7.41 12.77 9.88
CA ALA A 72 6.43 11.73 9.59
C ALA A 72 5.19 11.80 10.51
N LYS A 73 5.38 12.06 11.81
CA LYS A 73 4.27 12.19 12.78
C LYS A 73 3.37 13.37 12.46
N LEU A 74 3.96 14.51 12.10
CA LEU A 74 3.19 15.68 11.67
C LEU A 74 2.50 15.44 10.34
N ALA A 75 3.16 14.79 9.38
CA ALA A 75 2.51 14.37 8.14
C ALA A 75 1.29 13.48 8.41
N TYR A 76 1.40 12.51 9.32
CA TYR A 76 0.28 11.66 9.73
C TYR A 76 -0.89 12.44 10.33
N SER A 77 -0.59 13.40 11.21
CA SER A 77 -1.60 14.26 11.82
C SER A 77 -2.30 15.17 10.80
N ILE A 78 -1.53 15.84 9.93
CA ILE A 78 -2.07 16.74 8.89
C ILE A 78 -2.89 15.94 7.88
N ALA A 79 -2.51 14.69 7.63
CA ALA A 79 -3.23 13.81 6.73
C ALA A 79 -4.51 13.19 7.31
N ASP A 80 -4.97 13.61 8.50
CA ASP A 80 -6.08 13.01 9.24
C ASP A 80 -5.93 11.48 9.38
N GLY A 81 -4.72 11.05 9.78
CA GLY A 81 -4.37 9.64 9.88
C GLY A 81 -4.27 8.91 8.53
N GLY A 82 -4.03 9.66 7.44
CA GLY A 82 -3.93 9.15 6.08
C GLY A 82 -5.23 9.12 5.29
N ARG A 83 -6.28 9.79 5.78
CA ARG A 83 -7.60 9.89 5.14
C ARG A 83 -7.74 11.12 4.25
N ASN A 84 -6.97 12.17 4.49
CA ASN A 84 -7.05 13.44 3.77
C ASN A 84 -5.66 13.88 3.32
N TRP A 85 -5.47 14.21 2.04
CA TRP A 85 -4.17 14.58 1.48
C TRP A 85 -4.18 15.95 0.79
N TYR A 86 -5.24 16.75 0.96
CA TYR A 86 -5.42 18.03 0.27
C TYR A 86 -4.39 19.11 0.66
N ALA A 87 -3.68 18.93 1.79
CA ALA A 87 -2.61 19.83 2.21
C ALA A 87 -1.36 19.75 1.30
N TRP A 88 -1.19 18.68 0.52
CA TRP A 88 -0.05 18.51 -0.37
C TRP A 88 -0.44 18.78 -1.83
N THR A 89 0.17 19.80 -2.43
CA THR A 89 -0.06 20.12 -3.85
C THR A 89 0.47 19.04 -4.77
N THR A 90 1.53 18.31 -4.37
CA THR A 90 2.03 17.14 -5.09
C THR A 90 0.99 16.00 -5.15
N TYR A 91 0.09 15.91 -4.15
CA TYR A 91 -1.04 14.99 -4.17
C TYR A 91 -2.16 15.48 -5.10
N THR A 92 -2.62 16.71 -4.92
CA THR A 92 -3.77 17.26 -5.67
C THR A 92 -3.47 17.45 -7.16
N SER A 93 -2.23 17.77 -7.51
CA SER A 93 -1.75 17.79 -8.91
C SER A 93 -1.53 16.41 -9.52
N GLY A 94 -1.49 15.35 -8.69
CA GLY A 94 -1.19 13.99 -9.11
C GLY A 94 0.30 13.68 -9.34
N TRP A 95 1.20 14.64 -9.08
CA TRP A 95 2.65 14.46 -9.29
C TRP A 95 3.24 13.27 -8.49
N TYR A 96 2.71 13.02 -7.29
CA TYR A 96 3.11 11.89 -6.44
C TYR A 96 3.03 10.52 -7.13
N LYS A 97 2.15 10.36 -8.13
CA LYS A 97 1.98 9.11 -8.87
C LYS A 97 3.26 8.69 -9.60
N LYS A 98 4.15 9.63 -9.94
CA LYS A 98 5.47 9.31 -10.52
C LYS A 98 6.35 8.47 -9.59
N PHE A 99 6.10 8.54 -8.28
CA PHE A 99 6.82 7.81 -7.24
C PHE A 99 6.08 6.56 -6.78
N TRP A 100 4.89 6.25 -7.35
CA TRP A 100 4.02 5.18 -6.87
C TRP A 100 4.70 3.81 -6.83
N ASN A 101 5.36 3.41 -7.92
CA ASN A 101 6.04 2.11 -7.98
C ASN A 101 7.17 1.98 -6.94
N VAL A 102 7.93 3.06 -6.72
CA VAL A 102 8.99 3.08 -5.70
C VAL A 102 8.39 3.01 -4.30
N ALA A 103 7.32 3.77 -4.06
CA ALA A 103 6.62 3.82 -2.78
C ALA A 103 5.95 2.49 -2.42
N GLU A 104 5.33 1.82 -3.39
CA GLU A 104 4.70 0.51 -3.21
C GLU A 104 5.74 -0.55 -2.83
N ASN A 105 6.86 -0.61 -3.57
CA ASN A 105 7.97 -1.51 -3.24
C ASN A 105 8.56 -1.23 -1.86
N ALA A 106 8.72 0.05 -1.50
CA ALA A 106 9.21 0.46 -0.20
C ALA A 106 8.25 0.04 0.94
N ALA A 107 6.96 0.32 0.80
CA ALA A 107 5.94 -0.04 1.77
C ALA A 107 5.87 -1.56 1.99
N HIS A 108 5.92 -2.36 0.91
CA HIS A 108 5.95 -3.82 0.99
C HIS A 108 7.19 -4.35 1.71
N SER A 109 8.33 -3.64 1.64
CA SER A 109 9.56 -4.07 2.31
C SER A 109 9.54 -3.90 3.84
N ILE A 110 8.62 -3.07 4.37
CA ILE A 110 8.41 -2.87 5.82
C ILE A 110 7.65 -4.03 6.44
N LEU A 111 6.86 -4.71 5.62
CA LEU A 111 6.17 -5.92 6.03
C LEU A 111 7.21 -7.05 6.14
N PRO A 112 7.19 -7.86 7.21
CA PRO A 112 8.26 -8.82 7.48
C PRO A 112 8.49 -9.77 6.30
N LYS A 113 9.73 -9.79 5.78
CA LYS A 113 10.19 -10.80 4.81
C LYS A 113 10.27 -12.16 5.49
N VAL A 114 9.42 -13.10 5.12
CA VAL A 114 9.56 -14.51 5.52
C VAL A 114 10.79 -15.08 4.79
N ARG A 115 11.84 -15.45 5.56
CA ARG A 115 12.95 -16.27 5.05
C ARG A 115 12.38 -17.62 4.59
N MET A 116 12.37 -17.88 3.29
CA MET A 116 12.22 -19.22 2.75
C MET A 116 13.52 -19.97 3.05
N GLN A 117 13.59 -20.67 4.18
CA GLN A 117 14.61 -21.69 4.40
C GLN A 117 13.99 -23.02 3.95
N GLN A 118 14.60 -23.68 2.96
CA GLN A 118 14.20 -25.03 2.54
C GLN A 118 14.22 -25.94 3.77
N ASP A 119 13.05 -26.44 4.15
CA ASP A 119 12.86 -27.34 5.28
C ASP A 119 13.15 -28.78 4.83
N HIS A 120 14.15 -29.40 5.46
CA HIS A 120 14.16 -30.83 5.69
C HIS A 120 14.15 -31.10 7.20
N SER A 121 12.95 -31.41 7.69
CA SER A 121 12.61 -32.30 8.80
C SER A 121 12.00 -31.68 10.09
N SER A 122 10.78 -32.19 10.35
CA SER A 122 10.25 -32.64 11.65
C SER A 122 9.71 -31.62 12.67
N ARG A 123 8.37 -31.58 12.72
CA ARG A 123 7.46 -31.54 13.90
C ARG A 123 7.86 -30.65 15.09
N SER A 124 7.12 -29.54 15.32
CA SER A 124 6.17 -29.39 16.44
C SER A 124 5.56 -27.98 16.55
N LYS A 125 4.22 -27.94 16.54
CA LYS A 125 3.27 -27.03 17.23
C LYS A 125 3.76 -25.65 17.68
N THR A 126 3.41 -24.60 16.92
CA THR A 126 2.46 -23.52 17.28
C THR A 126 2.43 -22.54 16.11
N MET A 127 1.49 -22.74 15.19
CA MET A 127 1.40 -21.97 13.95
C MET A 127 0.62 -20.68 14.22
N VAL A 128 1.34 -19.62 14.61
CA VAL A 128 0.81 -18.26 14.50
C VAL A 128 0.60 -18.01 13.00
N ARG A 129 -0.66 -18.00 12.58
CA ARG A 129 -1.12 -17.89 11.18
C ARG A 129 -0.58 -16.62 10.54
N ALA A 130 0.51 -16.73 9.81
CA ALA A 130 0.92 -15.73 8.84
C ALA A 130 -0.06 -15.78 7.66
N ILE A 131 -0.92 -14.77 7.55
CA ILE A 131 -1.61 -14.45 6.31
C ILE A 131 -0.52 -14.09 5.30
N LYS A 132 -0.40 -14.87 4.21
CA LYS A 132 0.61 -14.66 3.17
C LYS A 132 0.21 -13.44 2.35
N HIS A 133 1.06 -12.41 2.30
CA HIS A 133 0.91 -11.29 1.39
C HIS A 133 1.88 -11.47 0.21
N HIS A 134 1.36 -11.30 -1.01
CA HIS A 134 2.10 -11.24 -2.27
C HIS A 134 2.61 -12.59 -2.82
N PHE A 135 1.72 -13.35 -3.46
CA PHE A 135 2.15 -14.11 -4.64
C PHE A 135 2.16 -13.18 -5.85
N GLY A 136 3.02 -13.46 -6.83
CA GLY A 136 3.08 -12.78 -8.13
C GLY A 136 1.77 -12.95 -8.90
N VAL A 137 0.77 -12.20 -8.48
CA VAL A 137 -0.56 -12.18 -9.08
C VAL A 137 -0.59 -11.02 -10.05
N LEU A 138 -0.71 -11.35 -11.34
CA LEU A 138 -0.88 -10.37 -12.40
C LEU A 138 -2.36 -10.30 -12.76
N VAL A 139 -2.95 -9.11 -12.78
CA VAL A 139 -4.27 -8.86 -13.35
C VAL A 139 -4.09 -8.07 -14.64
N ASN A 140 -4.44 -8.68 -15.77
CA ASN A 140 -4.18 -8.15 -17.12
C ASN A 140 -2.70 -7.77 -17.32
N GLY A 141 -1.79 -8.66 -16.90
CA GLY A 141 -0.34 -8.47 -17.04
C GLY A 141 0.32 -7.49 -16.05
N SER A 142 -0.46 -6.84 -15.17
CA SER A 142 0.07 -5.91 -14.15
C SER A 142 0.00 -6.52 -12.75
N PRO A 143 1.02 -6.34 -11.89
CA PRO A 143 0.95 -6.72 -10.49
C PRO A 143 -0.33 -6.21 -9.83
N PHE A 144 -0.98 -7.08 -9.05
CA PHE A 144 -2.24 -6.74 -8.42
C PHE A 144 -2.27 -7.18 -6.95
N PRO A 145 -2.76 -6.34 -6.03
CA PRO A 145 -2.83 -6.67 -4.62
C PRO A 145 -3.64 -7.95 -4.37
N SER A 146 -3.01 -8.90 -3.68
CA SER A 146 -3.59 -10.21 -3.38
C SER A 146 -3.06 -10.78 -2.06
N ILE A 147 -3.87 -11.65 -1.45
CA ILE A 147 -3.49 -12.43 -0.26
C ILE A 147 -3.74 -13.91 -0.51
N VAL A 148 -3.05 -14.77 0.24
CA VAL A 148 -3.33 -16.21 0.24
C VAL A 148 -3.67 -16.68 1.65
N ASP A 149 -4.88 -17.23 1.80
CA ASP A 149 -5.30 -17.95 3.00
C ASP A 149 -5.61 -19.40 2.62
N ARG A 150 -5.07 -20.36 3.38
CA ARG A 150 -5.31 -21.82 3.19
C ARG A 150 -5.11 -22.35 1.75
N GLY A 151 -4.20 -21.75 0.98
CA GLY A 151 -3.91 -22.15 -0.40
C GLY A 151 -4.88 -21.56 -1.44
N VAL A 152 -5.79 -20.70 -1.02
CA VAL A 152 -6.72 -19.96 -1.87
C VAL A 152 -6.23 -18.54 -2.05
N THR A 153 -6.22 -18.05 -3.29
CA THR A 153 -5.84 -16.67 -3.61
C THR A 153 -7.05 -15.73 -3.51
N TYR A 154 -6.85 -14.58 -2.91
CA TYR A 154 -7.85 -13.53 -2.84
C TYR A 154 -7.29 -12.27 -3.47
N LEU A 155 -8.10 -11.63 -4.32
CA LEU A 155 -7.75 -10.39 -5.01
C LEU A 155 -8.40 -9.21 -4.28
N LEU A 156 -7.72 -8.07 -4.22
CA LEU A 156 -8.33 -6.84 -3.71
C LEU A 156 -9.62 -6.54 -4.48
N TRP A 157 -10.70 -6.19 -3.77
CA TRP A 157 -12.03 -5.99 -4.33
C TRP A 157 -12.08 -5.02 -5.53
N THR A 158 -11.14 -4.08 -5.62
CA THR A 158 -11.02 -3.12 -6.74
C THR A 158 -10.84 -3.79 -8.10
N VAL A 159 -10.52 -5.09 -8.12
CA VAL A 159 -10.48 -5.91 -9.33
C VAL A 159 -11.85 -5.97 -10.03
N LEU A 160 -12.95 -5.89 -9.27
CA LEU A 160 -14.31 -5.90 -9.82
C LEU A 160 -14.56 -4.69 -10.73
N SER A 161 -14.14 -3.50 -10.30
CA SER A 161 -14.22 -2.29 -11.12
C SER A 161 -13.32 -2.38 -12.36
N LYS A 162 -12.12 -2.96 -12.21
CA LYS A 162 -11.17 -3.12 -13.33
C LYS A 162 -11.71 -4.01 -14.45
N TRP A 163 -12.55 -4.98 -14.11
CA TRP A 163 -13.21 -5.90 -15.05
C TRP A 163 -14.68 -5.55 -15.33
N ASN A 164 -15.11 -4.35 -14.94
CA ASN A 164 -16.48 -3.89 -15.14
C ASN A 164 -17.55 -4.88 -14.61
N VAL A 165 -17.23 -5.61 -13.54
CA VAL A 165 -18.14 -6.55 -12.89
C VAL A 165 -19.13 -5.75 -12.04
N PRO A 166 -20.45 -5.87 -12.26
CA PRO A 166 -21.44 -5.18 -11.45
C PRO A 166 -21.36 -5.61 -9.99
N HIS A 167 -21.14 -4.63 -9.09
CA HIS A 167 -20.96 -4.92 -7.68
C HIS A 167 -21.51 -3.82 -6.76
N LYS A 168 -21.82 -4.20 -5.52
CA LYS A 168 -22.23 -3.30 -4.44
C LYS A 168 -21.62 -3.76 -3.12
N TYR A 169 -20.93 -2.88 -2.40
CA TYR A 169 -20.46 -3.19 -1.04
C TYR A 169 -21.64 -3.21 -0.07
N LEU A 170 -21.75 -4.27 0.73
CA LEU A 170 -22.84 -4.52 1.68
C LEU A 170 -22.39 -4.35 3.15
N GLY A 171 -21.12 -4.01 3.39
CA GLY A 171 -20.54 -3.89 4.73
C GLY A 171 -19.89 -5.18 5.24
N ASN A 172 -19.00 -5.06 6.22
CA ASN A 172 -18.29 -6.18 6.88
C ASN A 172 -17.61 -7.15 5.90
N GLY A 173 -17.01 -6.62 4.82
CA GLY A 173 -16.35 -7.43 3.81
C GLY A 173 -17.29 -8.16 2.84
N LYS A 174 -18.60 -7.88 2.87
CA LYS A 174 -19.58 -8.50 1.96
C LYS A 174 -19.78 -7.64 0.72
N PHE A 175 -19.87 -8.28 -0.43
CA PHE A 175 -20.23 -7.66 -1.70
C PHE A 175 -21.42 -8.37 -2.32
N SER A 176 -22.36 -7.64 -2.91
CA SER A 176 -23.22 -8.17 -3.96
C SER A 176 -22.43 -8.11 -5.26
N ILE A 177 -22.20 -9.26 -5.90
CA ILE A 177 -21.47 -9.40 -7.16
C ILE A 177 -22.41 -10.10 -8.14
N SER A 178 -22.81 -9.42 -9.21
CA SER A 178 -23.80 -9.93 -10.18
C SER A 178 -25.06 -10.53 -9.52
N GLY A 179 -25.54 -9.90 -8.44
CA GLY A 179 -26.74 -10.32 -7.70
C GLY A 179 -26.51 -11.39 -6.62
N ARG A 180 -25.28 -11.88 -6.42
CA ARG A 180 -24.93 -12.85 -5.36
C ARG A 180 -24.16 -12.20 -4.23
N THR A 181 -24.44 -12.59 -3.00
CA THR A 181 -23.65 -12.12 -1.85
C THR A 181 -22.37 -12.95 -1.71
N VAL A 182 -21.22 -12.29 -1.69
CA VAL A 182 -19.88 -12.88 -1.52
C VAL A 182 -19.24 -12.28 -0.28
N GLN A 183 -18.72 -13.14 0.61
CA GLN A 183 -17.96 -12.74 1.78
C GLN A 183 -16.47 -12.73 1.44
N GLY A 184 -15.85 -11.55 1.44
CA GLY A 184 -14.41 -11.40 1.35
C GLY A 184 -13.71 -11.46 2.71
N LEU A 185 -12.39 -11.68 2.67
CA LEU A 185 -11.52 -11.54 3.82
C LEU A 185 -11.21 -10.07 4.04
N VAL A 186 -11.52 -9.56 5.23
CA VAL A 186 -11.14 -8.20 5.63
C VAL A 186 -9.75 -8.27 6.24
N HIS A 187 -8.80 -7.61 5.61
CA HIS A 187 -7.41 -7.52 6.07
C HIS A 187 -6.90 -6.11 5.90
N GLU A 188 -6.36 -5.51 6.97
CA GLU A 188 -5.84 -4.12 6.98
C GLU A 188 -6.83 -3.10 6.40
N GLY A 189 -8.13 -3.25 6.71
CA GLY A 189 -9.19 -2.36 6.24
C GLY A 189 -9.61 -2.56 4.78
N ASN A 190 -8.97 -3.47 4.05
CA ASN A 190 -9.33 -3.84 2.68
C ASN A 190 -10.10 -5.16 2.64
N THR A 191 -11.02 -5.27 1.68
CA THR A 191 -11.70 -6.54 1.39
C THR A 191 -11.00 -7.25 0.25
N TYR A 192 -10.62 -8.50 0.47
CA TYR A 192 -10.05 -9.39 -0.54
C TYR A 192 -11.07 -10.48 -0.87
N LEU A 193 -11.39 -10.59 -2.16
CA LEU A 193 -12.38 -11.52 -2.67
C LEU A 193 -11.68 -12.76 -3.21
N GLU A 194 -12.19 -13.93 -2.87
CA GLU A 194 -11.69 -15.18 -3.42
C GLU A 194 -11.82 -15.15 -4.94
N TRP A 195 -10.74 -15.44 -5.66
CA TRP A 195 -10.74 -15.32 -7.13
C TRP A 195 -11.85 -16.16 -7.78
N SER A 196 -12.14 -17.35 -7.26
CA SER A 196 -13.13 -18.27 -7.82
C SER A 196 -14.57 -17.75 -7.74
N THR A 197 -14.83 -16.78 -6.86
CA THR A 197 -16.17 -16.20 -6.62
C THR A 197 -16.50 -15.06 -7.57
N ILE A 198 -15.53 -14.60 -8.35
CA ILE A 198 -15.67 -13.49 -9.27
C ILE A 198 -16.01 -14.07 -10.66
N PRO A 199 -17.13 -13.65 -11.28
CA PRO A 199 -17.54 -14.18 -12.57
C PRO A 199 -16.57 -13.75 -13.68
N GLY A 200 -16.34 -14.63 -14.66
CA GLY A 200 -15.60 -14.28 -15.86
C GLY A 200 -14.09 -14.17 -15.70
N ILE A 201 -13.50 -14.85 -14.71
CA ILE A 201 -12.05 -14.93 -14.56
C ILE A 201 -11.48 -16.12 -15.32
N LYS A 202 -10.44 -15.87 -16.12
CA LYS A 202 -9.53 -16.91 -16.63
C LYS A 202 -8.22 -16.89 -15.83
N VAL A 203 -7.74 -18.08 -15.46
CA VAL A 203 -6.48 -18.26 -14.72
C VAL A 203 -5.46 -18.95 -15.61
N MET A 204 -4.29 -18.35 -15.76
CA MET A 204 -3.12 -18.97 -16.40
C MET A 204 -2.00 -19.06 -15.38
N LYS A 205 -1.36 -20.24 -15.30
CA LYS A 205 -0.18 -20.45 -14.47
C LYS A 205 1.05 -20.30 -15.37
N ILE A 206 1.91 -19.34 -15.08
CA ILE A 206 3.16 -19.09 -15.83
C ILE A 206 4.29 -19.06 -14.81
N ASP A 207 5.29 -19.95 -14.91
CA ASP A 207 6.52 -19.96 -14.10
C ASP A 207 6.31 -19.74 -12.58
N GLY A 208 5.28 -20.38 -12.00
CA GLY A 208 4.98 -20.27 -10.57
C GLY A 208 4.21 -19.01 -10.14
N ALA A 209 3.90 -18.11 -11.08
CA ALA A 209 3.00 -16.96 -10.93
C ALA A 209 1.59 -17.28 -11.46
N PHE A 210 0.57 -16.63 -10.88
CA PHE A 210 -0.82 -16.75 -11.33
C PHE A 210 -1.21 -15.47 -12.08
N THR A 211 -1.56 -15.59 -13.35
CA THR A 211 -2.08 -14.50 -14.16
C THR A 211 -3.59 -14.65 -14.29
N PHE A 212 -4.32 -13.61 -13.92
CA PHE A 212 -5.77 -13.51 -14.02
C PHE A 212 -6.14 -12.52 -15.12
N THR A 213 -7.03 -12.93 -16.01
CA THR A 213 -7.57 -12.08 -17.08
C THR A 213 -9.09 -12.15 -17.10
N ASP A 214 -9.72 -11.07 -17.56
CA ASP A 214 -11.17 -11.06 -17.83
C ASP A 214 -11.48 -11.82 -19.12
N SER A 215 -12.54 -12.62 -19.12
CA SER A 215 -13.12 -13.22 -20.33
C SER A 215 -13.50 -12.21 -21.42
N ASN A 216 -13.74 -10.93 -21.09
CA ASN A 216 -14.19 -9.93 -22.07
C ASN A 216 -13.10 -9.36 -22.98
N THR A 217 -11.83 -9.74 -22.78
CA THR A 217 -10.75 -9.40 -23.71
C THR A 217 -10.67 -10.45 -24.82
N HIS A 218 -11.33 -10.16 -25.94
CA HIS A 218 -11.04 -10.73 -27.26
C HIS A 218 -10.05 -9.84 -28.00
#